data_AF-A0A932XFZ4-F1
#
_entry.id   AF-A0A932XFZ4-F1
#
_cell.length_a   1.000
_cell.length_b   1.000
_cell.length_c   1.000
_cell.angle_alpha   90.00
_cell.angle_beta   90.00
_cell.angle_gamma   90.00
#
_symmetry.space_group_name_H-M   'P 1'
#
loop_
_entity.id
_entity.type
_entity.pdbx_description
1 polymer ?
#
loop_
_entity_poly.entity_id
_entity_poly.type
_entity_poly.pdbx_seq_one_letter_code
_entity_poly.pdbx_strand_id
1 'polypeptide(L)' 'MSDEAIVRRADLLALLERLHHGPAQHAAAARVALAVWERADRDGDPAGAASARELLHRSIADLMESLAEFERAGRQLAAE' A
#
# COMPACT_ATOMS: atom_id res chain seq x y z
N MET A 1 12.90 -8.16 31.76
CA MET A 1 12.57 -8.45 30.36
C MET A 1 13.85 -8.89 29.70
N SER A 2 13.91 -10.05 29.05
CA SER A 2 15.11 -10.48 28.32
C SER A 2 15.33 -9.58 27.10
N ASP A 3 16.59 -9.40 26.67
CA ASP A 3 16.93 -8.61 25.48
C ASP A 3 16.19 -9.13 24.23
N GLU A 4 15.97 -10.44 24.14
CA GLU A 4 15.18 -11.09 23.07
C GLU A 4 13.72 -10.59 23.00
N ALA A 5 13.07 -10.39 24.15
CA ALA A 5 11.70 -9.89 24.19
C ALA A 5 11.60 -8.40 23.79
N ILE A 6 12.67 -7.63 23.99
CA ILE A 6 12.76 -6.23 23.57
C ILE A 6 12.93 -6.16 22.04
N VAL A 7 13.80 -6.99 21.47
CA VAL A 7 14.06 -7.05 20.02
C VAL A 7 12.77 -7.44 19.27
N ARG A 8 12.11 -8.53 19.66
CA ARG A 8 10.85 -8.98 19.03
C ARG A 8 9.74 -7.93 19.04
N ARG A 9 9.68 -7.09 20.09
CA ARG A 9 8.72 -5.98 20.17
C ARG A 9 9.08 -4.85 19.21
N ALA A 10 10.36 -4.51 19.07
CA ALA A 10 10.81 -3.47 18.16
C ALA A 10 10.51 -3.86 16.70
N ASP A 11 10.75 -5.11 16.32
CA ASP A 11 10.51 -5.59 14.95
C ASP A 11 9.02 -5.60 14.59
N LEU A 12 8.14 -5.96 15.52
CA LEU A 12 6.69 -5.86 15.33
C LEU A 12 6.23 -4.41 15.14
N LEU A 13 6.76 -3.48 15.93
CA LEU A 13 6.42 -2.06 15.79
C LEU A 13 6.89 -1.51 14.44
N ALA A 14 8.10 -1.83 14.02
CA ALA A 14 8.61 -1.46 12.70
C ALA A 14 7.76 -2.06 11.57
N LEU A 15 7.28 -3.30 11.72
CA LEU A 15 6.34 -3.90 10.78
C LEU A 15 5.03 -3.09 10.71
N LEU A 16 4.41 -2.78 11.85
CA LEU A 16 3.16 -2.00 11.90
C LEU A 16 3.32 -0.58 11.31
N GLU A 17 4.46 0.07 11.52
CA GLU A 17 4.78 1.35 10.87
C GLU A 17 4.85 1.20 9.34
N ARG A 18 5.48 0.14 8.82
CA ARG A 18 5.51 -0.14 7.38
C ARG A 18 4.12 -0.39 6.80
N LEU A 19 3.24 -1.09 7.53
CA LEU A 19 1.83 -1.26 7.12
C LEU A 19 1.11 0.08 6.99
N HIS A 20 1.38 0.97 7.94
CA HIS A 20 0.75 2.28 8.00
C HIS A 20 1.29 3.25 6.97
N HIS A 21 2.54 3.09 6.50
CA HIS A 21 3.23 4.01 5.58
C HIS A 21 3.33 3.54 4.11
N GLY A 22 3.13 2.25 3.81
CA GLY A 22 3.13 1.73 2.45
C GLY A 22 1.74 1.34 1.95
N PRO A 23 1.19 0.17 2.33
CA PRO A 23 -0.05 -0.35 1.77
C PRO A 23 -1.25 0.60 1.91
N ALA A 24 -1.40 1.27 3.06
CA ALA A 24 -2.52 2.20 3.28
C ALA A 24 -2.48 3.40 2.30
N GLN A 25 -1.29 3.90 1.99
CA GLN A 25 -1.06 5.04 1.09
C GLN A 25 -1.33 4.64 -0.35
N HIS A 26 -0.84 3.47 -0.79
CA HIS A 26 -1.12 2.97 -2.14
C HIS A 26 -2.62 2.70 -2.34
N ALA A 27 -3.30 2.17 -1.33
CA ALA A 27 -4.76 2.00 -1.36
C ALA A 27 -5.51 3.34 -1.42
N ALA A 28 -5.07 4.35 -0.67
CA ALA A 28 -5.64 5.70 -0.73
C ALA A 28 -5.42 6.35 -2.11
N ALA A 29 -4.22 6.24 -2.68
CA ALA A 29 -3.90 6.74 -4.01
C ALA A 29 -4.77 6.08 -5.09
N ALA A 30 -4.97 4.75 -5.02
CA ALA A 30 -5.87 4.02 -5.91
C ALA A 30 -7.32 4.53 -5.82
N ARG A 31 -7.84 4.77 -4.60
CA ARG A 31 -9.19 5.32 -4.42
C ARG A 31 -9.35 6.72 -5.01
N VAL A 32 -8.35 7.57 -4.86
CA VAL A 32 -8.35 8.92 -5.46
C VAL A 32 -8.30 8.82 -6.99
N ALA A 33 -7.41 7.99 -7.53
CA ALA A 33 -7.28 7.80 -8.97
C ALA A 33 -8.58 7.28 -9.61
N LEU A 34 -9.28 6.35 -8.94
CA LEU A 34 -10.60 5.88 -9.35
C LEU A 34 -11.63 7.01 -9.37
N ALA A 35 -11.73 7.81 -8.31
CA ALA A 35 -12.67 8.93 -8.25
C ALA A 35 -12.40 9.99 -9.33
N VAL A 36 -11.13 10.25 -9.64
CA VAL A 36 -10.73 11.16 -10.73
C VAL A 36 -11.11 10.56 -12.08
N TRP A 37 -10.89 9.26 -12.29
CA TRP A 37 -11.28 8.58 -13.52
C TRP A 37 -12.79 8.65 -13.75
N GLU A 38 -13.61 8.31 -12.76
CA GLU A 38 -15.07 8.38 -12.82
C GLU A 38 -15.58 9.82 -13.06
N ARG A 39 -14.85 10.83 -12.57
CA ARG A 39 -15.17 12.23 -12.84
C ARG A 39 -14.84 12.61 -14.28
N ALA A 40 -13.65 12.27 -14.76
CA ALA A 40 -13.21 12.58 -16.11
C ALA A 40 -14.10 11.89 -17.18
N ASP A 41 -14.52 10.65 -16.92
CA ASP A 41 -15.45 9.92 -17.79
C ASP A 41 -16.81 10.63 -17.89
N ARG A 42 -17.37 11.07 -16.76
CA ARG A 42 -18.62 11.84 -16.73
C ARG A 42 -18.51 13.21 -17.41
N ASP A 43 -17.36 13.85 -17.30
CA ASP A 43 -17.10 15.17 -17.89
C ASP A 43 -16.74 15.08 -19.39
N GLY A 44 -16.62 13.86 -19.94
CA GLY A 44 -16.22 13.66 -21.33
C GLY A 44 -14.76 14.05 -21.60
N ASP A 45 -13.88 13.92 -20.60
CA ASP A 45 -12.44 14.17 -20.69
C ASP A 45 -11.66 12.85 -20.84
N PRO A 46 -11.42 12.40 -22.09
CA PRO A 46 -10.71 11.14 -22.34
C PRO A 46 -9.23 11.19 -21.93
N ALA A 47 -8.60 12.37 -21.95
CA ALA A 47 -7.19 12.50 -21.58
C ALA A 47 -7.02 12.39 -20.06
N GLY A 48 -7.89 13.05 -19.30
CA GLY A 48 -7.98 12.90 -17.84
C GLY A 48 -8.30 11.47 -17.43
N ALA A 49 -9.26 10.83 -18.11
CA ALA A 49 -9.62 9.43 -17.85
C ALA A 49 -8.45 8.46 -18.09
N ALA A 50 -7.70 8.64 -19.19
CA ALA A 50 -6.54 7.81 -19.50
C ALA A 50 -5.43 7.97 -18.44
N SER A 51 -5.15 9.20 -18.02
CA SER A 51 -4.13 9.52 -17.01
C SER A 51 -4.49 8.96 -15.63
N ALA A 52 -5.75 9.11 -15.23
CA ALA A 52 -6.25 8.58 -13.97
C ALA A 52 -6.23 7.04 -13.95
N ARG A 53 -6.55 6.39 -15.06
CA ARG A 53 -6.45 4.94 -15.21
C ARG A 53 -5.01 4.43 -15.10
N GLU A 54 -4.05 5.12 -15.70
CA GLU A 54 -2.62 4.77 -15.55
C GLU A 54 -2.18 4.87 -14.09
N LEU A 55 -2.54 5.97 -13.40
CA LEU A 55 -2.25 6.15 -11.99
C LEU A 55 -2.91 5.07 -11.12
N LEU A 56 -4.16 4.70 -11.41
CA LEU A 56 -4.88 3.64 -10.72
C LEU A 56 -4.15 2.29 -10.86
N HIS A 57 -3.76 1.92 -12.08
CA HIS A 57 -3.02 0.68 -12.32
C HIS A 57 -1.69 0.63 -11.57
N ARG A 58 -0.91 1.72 -11.63
CA ARG A 58 0.36 1.80 -10.88
C ARG A 58 0.13 1.69 -9.37
N SER A 59 -0.84 2.43 -8.84
CA SER A 59 -1.14 2.40 -7.40
C SER A 59 -1.60 1.02 -6.92
N ILE A 60 -2.34 0.28 -7.75
CA ILE A 60 -2.73 -1.10 -7.45
C ILE A 60 -1.51 -2.03 -7.50
N ALA A 61 -0.63 -1.88 -8.49
CA ALA A 61 0.58 -2.69 -8.58
C ALA A 61 1.50 -2.47 -7.36
N ASP A 62 1.74 -1.21 -7.00
CA ASP A 62 2.54 -0.83 -5.83
C ASP A 62 1.90 -1.35 -4.52
N LEU A 63 0.57 -1.29 -4.40
CA LEU A 63 -0.16 -1.86 -3.28
C LEU A 63 0.09 -3.37 -3.16
N MET A 64 -0.04 -4.11 -4.26
CA MET A 64 0.14 -5.56 -4.28
C MET A 64 1.57 -5.95 -3.94
N GLU A 65 2.56 -5.22 -4.46
CA GLU A 65 3.97 -5.42 -4.12
C GLU A 65 4.23 -5.15 -2.64
N SER A 66 3.76 -4.01 -2.13
CA SER A 66 3.91 -3.61 -0.73
C SER A 66 3.25 -4.61 0.23
N LEU A 67 2.07 -5.13 -0.12
CA LEU A 67 1.40 -6.18 0.65
C LEU A 67 2.19 -7.49 0.63
N ALA A 68 2.75 -7.89 -0.52
CA ALA A 68 3.55 -9.11 -0.62
C ALA A 68 4.86 -9.00 0.19
N GLU A 69 5.49 -7.82 0.23
CA GLU A 69 6.64 -7.55 1.08
C GLU A 69 6.27 -7.58 2.57
N PHE A 70 5.15 -6.95 2.92
CA PHE A 70 4.63 -6.95 4.28
C PHE A 70 4.34 -8.37 4.78
N GLU A 71 3.69 -9.18 3.95
CA GLU A 71 3.40 -10.59 4.24
C GLU A 71 4.70 -11.41 4.41
N ARG A 72 5.71 -11.18 3.56
CA ARG A 72 7.04 -11.80 3.69
C ARG A 72 7.70 -11.45 5.02
N ALA A 73 7.68 -10.18 5.42
CA ALA A 73 8.24 -9.72 6.68
C ALA A 73 7.49 -10.30 7.89
N GLY A 74 6.16 -10.36 7.84
CA GLY A 74 5.35 -10.98 8.89
C GLY A 74 5.64 -12.48 9.06
N ARG A 75 5.84 -13.21 7.95
CA ARG A 75 6.22 -14.64 8.00
C ARG A 75 7.61 -14.86 8.59
N GLN A 76 8.57 -13.99 8.31
CA GLN A 76 9.90 -14.06 8.91
C GLN A 76 9.82 -13.92 10.42
N LEU A 77 9.08 -12.92 10.92
CA LEU A 77 8.88 -12.72 12.35
C LEU A 77 8.13 -13.86 13.05
N ALA A 78 7.24 -14.55 12.34
CA ALA A 78 6.51 -15.70 12.90
C ALA A 78 7.35 -16.99 12.94
N ALA A 79 8.48 -17.04 12.21
CA ALA A 79 9.37 -18.20 12.15
C ALA A 79 10.53 -18.13 13.17
N GLU A 80 10.69 -17.00 13.86
CA GLU A 80 11.70 -16.70 14.90
C GLU A 80 11.14 -16.79 16.33
#